data_AF-A0A520I7I8-F1
#
_entry.id   AF-A0A520I7I8-F1
#
_cell.length_a   1.000
_cell.length_b   1.000
_cell.length_c   1.000
_cell.angle_alpha   90.00
_cell.angle_beta   90.00
_cell.angle_gamma   90.00
#
_symmetry.space_group_name_H-M   'P 1'
#
loop_
_entity.id
_entity.type
_entity.pdbx_description
1 polymer ?
#
loop_
_entity_poly.entity_id
_entity_poly.type
_entity_poly.pdbx_seq_one_letter_code
_entity_poly.pdbx_strand_id
1 'polypeptide(L)'
;MERVKSVVRHHWPRLRLRTILLLTFLFVAALPGVGALFLRVYENSLVRQTEAELVGQSAALAAAAIVEWPGVHARALPQQIVPQPPSVDLRMTRILPERPEPRPSAGPEGRATLVWGHHMRPVLQLTSRTTLASILLLDANGRILVGSQTGASYADLPEVRSALDGQRATTLRRNGAYRQHYVLEWLSRASDLRIHHAHPIVADGRVIGVLLLSRSPRVLLAGIYEDRGKIALGIVLIFATLVVLSGLLSRGIVRPVEALGDATRAVASGGGSVPPAPATAAVEIQALYRDFGVMAEAIERRSRYLRDFAHAVSHEFKTPLAGIGGAVELLQDHSDMGAADRERFLANIGADAARLNQLVSRLLDLARADMAEVVEGAATDLSDVMRRVADAFTGADFNVVP
;
A
#
# COMPACT_ATOMS: atom_id res chain seq x y z
N MET A 1 -1.06 -28.85 -4.08
CA MET A 1 -0.33 -27.60 -4.42
C MET A 1 -0.44 -27.24 -5.91
N GLU A 2 -0.46 -28.20 -6.84
CA GLU A 2 -0.59 -27.91 -8.29
C GLU A 2 -1.98 -27.42 -8.73
N ARG A 3 -3.08 -27.96 -8.18
CA ARG A 3 -4.45 -27.49 -8.48
C ARG A 3 -4.67 -26.00 -8.13
N VAL A 4 -4.03 -25.51 -7.08
CA VAL A 4 -4.10 -24.08 -6.70
C VAL A 4 -3.31 -23.23 -7.69
N LYS A 5 -2.14 -23.70 -8.15
CA LYS A 5 -1.31 -23.00 -9.14
C LYS A 5 -2.03 -22.88 -10.50
N SER A 6 -2.78 -23.89 -10.93
CA SER A 6 -3.51 -23.85 -12.21
C SER A 6 -4.72 -22.90 -12.17
N VAL A 7 -5.49 -22.91 -11.09
CA VAL A 7 -6.63 -21.98 -10.91
C VAL A 7 -6.17 -20.53 -10.85
N VAL A 8 -5.10 -20.26 -10.10
CA VAL A 8 -4.50 -18.92 -10.00
C VAL A 8 -3.97 -18.46 -11.35
N ARG A 9 -3.33 -19.33 -12.15
CA ARG A 9 -2.90 -18.98 -13.52
C ARG A 9 -4.06 -18.65 -14.45
N HIS A 10 -5.19 -19.36 -14.31
CA HIS A 10 -6.35 -19.16 -15.18
C HIS A 10 -7.13 -17.87 -14.86
N HIS A 11 -7.18 -17.48 -13.59
CA HIS A 11 -7.88 -16.27 -13.12
C HIS A 11 -6.93 -15.08 -12.88
N TRP A 12 -5.65 -15.17 -13.25
CA TRP A 12 -4.71 -14.08 -13.00
C TRP A 12 -5.02 -12.89 -13.91
N PRO A 13 -5.35 -11.72 -13.36
CA PRO A 13 -5.61 -10.55 -14.18
C PRO A 13 -4.30 -10.09 -14.86
N ARG A 14 -4.39 -9.74 -16.15
CA ARG A 14 -3.28 -9.13 -16.91
C ARG A 14 -3.07 -7.69 -16.45
N LEU A 15 -2.45 -7.53 -15.30
CA LEU A 15 -2.18 -6.22 -14.71
C LEU A 15 -0.90 -5.63 -15.31
N ARG A 16 -0.94 -4.32 -15.58
CA ARG A 16 0.25 -3.54 -15.91
C ARG A 16 1.09 -3.33 -14.65
N LEU A 17 2.41 -3.23 -14.84
CA LEU A 17 3.38 -2.97 -13.77
C LEU A 17 2.99 -1.74 -12.94
N ARG A 18 2.65 -0.64 -13.62
CA ARG A 18 2.21 0.61 -12.99
C ARG A 18 1.00 0.43 -12.08
N THR A 19 0.06 -0.45 -12.45
CA THR A 19 -1.17 -0.70 -11.68
C THR A 19 -0.86 -1.50 -10.43
N ILE A 20 -0.01 -2.53 -10.55
CA ILE A 20 0.43 -3.34 -9.41
C ILE A 20 1.17 -2.46 -8.38
N LEU A 21 2.11 -1.64 -8.85
CA LEU A 21 2.87 -0.74 -7.99
C LEU A 21 1.97 0.34 -7.35
N LEU A 22 1.09 0.97 -8.14
CA LEU A 22 0.16 1.97 -7.63
C LEU A 22 -0.75 1.39 -6.53
N LEU A 23 -1.36 0.23 -6.75
CA LEU A 23 -2.24 -0.40 -5.76
C LEU A 23 -1.49 -0.76 -4.48
N THR A 24 -0.28 -1.32 -4.61
CA THR A 24 0.55 -1.66 -3.45
C THR A 24 0.97 -0.43 -2.67
N PHE A 25 1.48 0.60 -3.35
CA PHE A 25 1.88 1.83 -2.68
C PHE A 25 0.70 2.60 -2.09
N LEU A 26 -0.43 2.66 -2.78
CA LEU A 26 -1.64 3.28 -2.26
C LEU A 26 -2.13 2.57 -1.00
N PHE A 27 -2.13 1.24 -0.99
CA PHE A 27 -2.49 0.45 0.19
C PHE A 27 -1.56 0.76 1.37
N VAL A 28 -0.24 0.68 1.15
CA VAL A 28 0.77 0.94 2.19
C VAL A 28 0.70 2.39 2.70
N ALA A 29 0.56 3.37 1.81
CA ALA A 29 0.47 4.78 2.17
C ALA A 29 -0.84 5.13 2.91
N ALA A 30 -1.93 4.40 2.65
CA ALA A 30 -3.20 4.60 3.34
C ALA A 30 -3.19 4.08 4.79
N LEU A 31 -2.36 3.08 5.12
CA LEU A 31 -2.37 2.42 6.44
C LEU A 31 -2.24 3.38 7.63
N PRO A 32 -1.27 4.34 7.67
CA PRO A 32 -1.17 5.28 8.79
C PRO A 32 -2.40 6.20 8.91
N GLY A 33 -2.94 6.66 7.77
CA GLY A 33 -4.12 7.52 7.75
C GLY A 33 -5.38 6.81 8.24
N VAL A 34 -5.59 5.57 7.80
CA VAL A 34 -6.68 4.70 8.26
C VAL A 34 -6.53 4.42 9.76
N GLY A 35 -5.31 4.12 10.24
CA GLY A 35 -5.03 3.92 11.65
C GLY A 35 -5.35 5.15 12.51
N ALA A 36 -4.95 6.34 12.08
CA ALA A 36 -5.26 7.60 12.76
C ALA A 36 -6.77 7.91 12.76
N LEU A 37 -7.46 7.65 11.65
CA LEU A 37 -8.91 7.81 11.57
C LEU A 37 -9.63 6.85 12.51
N PHE A 38 -9.22 5.58 12.53
CA PHE A 38 -9.75 4.56 13.42
C PHE A 38 -9.59 4.98 14.88
N LEU A 39 -8.41 5.43 15.29
CA LEU A 39 -8.14 5.90 16.65
C LEU A 39 -9.11 7.03 17.04
N ARG A 40 -9.30 8.03 16.16
CA ARG A 40 -10.22 9.15 16.42
C ARG A 40 -11.68 8.71 16.53
N VAL A 41 -12.12 7.78 15.70
CA VAL A 41 -13.50 7.25 15.74
C VAL A 41 -13.70 6.46 17.03
N TYR A 42 -12.74 5.62 17.40
CA TYR A 42 -12.77 4.82 18.61
C TYR A 42 -12.82 5.70 19.88
N GLU A 43 -11.94 6.70 19.96
CA GLU A 43 -11.91 7.66 21.07
C GLU A 43 -13.23 8.43 21.22
N ASN A 44 -13.80 8.91 20.11
CA ASN A 44 -15.10 9.58 20.13
C ASN A 44 -16.23 8.64 20.57
N SER A 45 -16.18 7.36 20.20
CA SER A 45 -17.12 6.34 20.65
C SER A 45 -17.04 6.13 22.17
N LEU A 46 -15.84 6.09 22.75
CA LEU A 46 -15.64 5.95 24.20
C LEU A 46 -16.23 7.14 24.98
N VAL A 47 -16.06 8.36 24.44
CA VAL A 47 -16.63 9.58 25.04
C VAL A 47 -18.15 9.56 24.96
N ARG A 48 -18.73 9.22 23.82
CA ARG A 48 -20.19 9.10 23.66
C ARG A 48 -20.80 8.00 24.53
N GLN A 49 -20.10 6.87 24.69
CA GLN A 49 -20.52 5.82 25.61
C GLN A 49 -20.55 6.32 27.06
N THR A 50 -19.51 7.06 27.48
CA THR A 50 -19.46 7.64 28.82
C THR A 50 -20.57 8.69 29.02
N GLU A 51 -20.85 9.52 28.02
CA GLU A 51 -22.00 10.44 28.04
C GLU A 51 -23.33 9.67 28.17
N ALA A 52 -23.54 8.63 27.38
CA ALA A 52 -24.74 7.80 27.43
C ALA A 52 -24.96 7.20 28.83
N GLU A 53 -23.90 6.69 29.46
CA GLU A 53 -23.93 6.17 30.82
C GLU A 53 -24.35 7.26 31.84
N LEU A 54 -23.81 8.49 31.72
CA LEU A 54 -24.16 9.61 32.59
C LEU A 54 -25.61 10.10 32.37
N VAL A 55 -26.07 10.14 31.12
CA VAL A 55 -27.45 10.49 30.77
C VAL A 55 -28.42 9.47 31.38
N GLY A 56 -28.13 8.17 31.24
CA GLY A 56 -28.95 7.11 31.81
C GLY A 56 -28.99 7.15 33.35
N GLN A 57 -27.83 7.30 33.99
CA GLN A 57 -27.73 7.38 35.45
C GLN A 57 -28.45 8.62 36.01
N SER A 58 -28.25 9.79 35.40
CA SER A 58 -28.87 11.03 35.85
C SER A 58 -30.39 11.00 35.70
N ALA A 59 -30.91 10.44 34.60
CA ALA A 59 -32.36 10.30 34.40
C ALA A 59 -33.00 9.39 35.47
N ALA A 60 -32.37 8.25 35.77
CA ALA A 60 -32.85 7.33 36.81
C ALA A 60 -32.80 7.99 38.21
N LEU A 61 -31.71 8.69 38.53
CA LEU A 61 -31.56 9.40 39.80
C LEU A 61 -32.52 10.58 39.93
N ALA A 62 -32.76 11.34 38.85
CA ALA A 62 -33.72 12.44 38.84
C ALA A 62 -35.15 11.93 39.08
N ALA A 63 -35.52 10.84 38.41
CA ALA A 63 -36.81 10.18 38.61
C ALA A 63 -36.98 9.71 40.07
N ALA A 64 -35.95 9.08 40.65
CA ALA A 64 -35.97 8.67 42.05
C ALA A 64 -36.06 9.87 43.02
N ALA A 65 -35.35 10.96 42.72
CA ALA A 65 -35.33 12.16 43.57
C ALA A 65 -36.70 12.87 43.64
N ILE A 66 -37.54 12.74 42.62
CA ILE A 66 -38.87 13.37 42.59
C ILE A 66 -39.86 12.67 43.54
N VAL A 67 -39.74 11.35 43.73
CA VAL A 67 -40.74 10.53 44.45
C VAL A 67 -40.98 10.99 45.89
N GLU A 68 -39.95 11.51 46.54
CA GLU A 68 -39.95 11.89 47.95
C GLU A 68 -39.55 13.37 48.14
N TRP A 69 -39.57 14.18 47.08
CA TRP A 69 -39.18 15.59 47.18
C TRP A 69 -40.14 16.39 48.09
N PRO A 70 -39.62 17.19 49.04
CA PRO A 70 -40.46 17.93 49.99
C PRO A 70 -41.42 18.89 49.30
N GLY A 71 -42.72 18.79 49.62
CA GLY A 71 -43.75 19.70 49.12
C GLY A 71 -44.24 19.41 47.69
N VAL A 72 -43.75 18.35 47.05
CA VAL A 72 -44.24 17.87 45.74
C VAL A 72 -45.24 16.75 46.00
N HIS A 73 -46.47 16.85 45.50
CA HIS A 73 -47.56 15.93 45.86
C HIS A 73 -48.20 15.22 44.65
N ALA A 74 -47.88 15.58 43.39
CA ALA A 74 -48.59 15.07 42.22
C ALA A 74 -47.71 14.35 41.18
N ARG A 75 -48.11 13.09 40.94
CA ARG A 75 -47.55 12.06 40.04
C ARG A 75 -48.10 12.16 38.62
N ALA A 76 -47.84 13.25 37.89
CA ALA A 76 -48.08 13.25 36.46
C ALA A 76 -46.81 12.80 35.74
N LEU A 77 -46.82 11.61 35.13
CA LEU A 77 -45.79 11.25 34.16
C LEU A 77 -45.80 12.34 33.07
N PRO A 78 -44.64 12.91 32.69
CA PRO A 78 -44.59 13.88 31.61
C PRO A 78 -45.24 13.28 30.35
N GLN A 79 -46.14 14.03 29.72
CA GLN A 79 -46.93 13.55 28.56
C GLN A 79 -46.05 13.18 27.35
N GLN A 80 -44.80 13.66 27.31
CA GLN A 80 -43.84 13.36 26.25
C GLN A 80 -42.47 12.98 26.85
N ILE A 81 -42.08 11.73 26.67
CA ILE A 81 -40.73 11.24 27.00
C ILE A 81 -39.87 11.43 25.76
N VAL A 82 -38.92 12.37 25.82
CA VAL A 82 -37.95 12.57 24.73
C VAL A 82 -36.62 11.91 25.13
N PRO A 83 -36.24 10.78 24.49
CA PRO A 83 -34.93 10.18 24.67
C PRO A 83 -33.86 11.18 24.24
N GLN A 84 -32.79 11.31 25.02
CA GLN A 84 -31.70 12.22 24.69
C GLN A 84 -30.48 11.40 24.25
N PRO A 85 -30.16 11.38 22.95
CA PRO A 85 -28.96 10.69 22.49
C PRO A 85 -27.70 11.45 22.95
N PRO A 86 -26.54 10.76 23.03
CA PRO A 86 -25.26 11.42 23.24
C PRO A 86 -25.03 12.49 22.17
N SER A 87 -24.65 13.69 22.62
CA SER A 87 -24.51 14.88 21.79
C SER A 87 -23.06 15.31 21.60
N VAL A 88 -22.15 14.80 22.45
CA VAL A 88 -20.75 15.19 22.44
C VAL A 88 -20.04 14.65 21.20
N ASP A 89 -19.25 15.52 20.58
CA ASP A 89 -18.30 15.19 19.53
C ASP A 89 -16.96 15.83 19.86
N LEU A 90 -15.92 15.01 20.06
CA LEU A 90 -14.59 15.49 20.42
C LEU A 90 -13.97 16.48 19.42
N ARG A 91 -14.45 16.51 18.17
CA ARG A 91 -13.96 17.43 17.13
C ARG A 91 -14.66 18.79 17.17
N MET A 92 -15.94 18.81 17.52
CA MET A 92 -16.80 19.99 17.40
C MET A 92 -17.14 20.61 18.75
N THR A 93 -17.26 19.80 19.81
CA THR A 93 -17.61 20.26 21.15
C THR A 93 -16.44 21.01 21.75
N ARG A 94 -16.68 22.26 22.16
CA ARG A 94 -15.68 23.08 22.85
C ARG A 94 -15.30 22.46 24.19
N ILE A 95 -14.00 22.28 24.40
CA ILE A 95 -13.46 21.86 25.70
C ILE A 95 -13.32 23.09 26.58
N LEU A 96 -14.03 23.10 27.70
CA LEU A 96 -13.97 24.14 28.72
C LEU A 96 -12.79 23.89 29.68
N PRO A 97 -12.30 24.92 30.39
CA PRO A 97 -11.33 24.71 31.47
C PRO A 97 -11.90 23.81 32.56
N GLU A 98 -11.01 23.35 33.44
CA GLU A 98 -11.39 22.60 34.64
C GLU A 98 -12.52 23.31 35.40
N ARG A 99 -13.39 22.49 36.03
CA ARG A 99 -14.50 23.02 36.82
C ARG A 99 -13.92 23.93 37.92
N PRO A 100 -14.30 25.22 37.95
CA PRO A 100 -13.80 26.13 38.98
C PRO A 100 -14.31 25.72 40.36
N GLU A 101 -13.68 26.24 41.41
CA GLU A 101 -14.20 26.13 42.77
C GLU A 101 -15.59 26.79 42.88
N PRO A 102 -16.52 26.22 43.68
CA PRO A 102 -17.86 26.77 43.83
C PRO A 102 -17.81 28.08 44.61
N ARG A 103 -18.75 28.98 44.32
CA ARG A 103 -18.84 30.29 44.99
C ARG A 103 -19.68 30.18 46.27
N PRO A 104 -19.51 31.05 47.27
CA PRO A 104 -20.42 31.13 48.40
C PRO A 104 -21.86 31.33 47.94
N SER A 105 -22.82 30.55 48.46
CA SER A 105 -24.23 30.72 48.14
C SER A 105 -24.82 31.89 48.93
N ALA A 106 -25.52 32.80 48.25
CA ALA A 106 -26.30 33.86 48.88
C ALA A 106 -27.75 33.38 49.06
N GLY A 107 -28.27 33.46 50.29
CA GLY A 107 -29.67 33.18 50.60
C GLY A 107 -29.87 32.14 51.72
N PRO A 108 -31.06 32.15 52.34
CA PRO A 108 -31.40 31.22 53.42
C PRO A 108 -31.50 29.78 52.92
N GLU A 109 -30.96 28.84 53.70
CA GLU A 109 -31.07 27.42 53.38
C GLU A 109 -32.49 26.91 53.67
N GLY A 110 -33.13 26.32 52.66
CA GLY A 110 -34.40 25.63 52.84
C GLY A 110 -34.21 24.37 53.70
N ARG A 111 -34.63 24.41 54.97
CA ARG A 111 -34.47 23.29 55.93
C ARG A 111 -35.03 21.97 55.38
N ALA A 112 -36.18 21.99 54.71
CA ALA A 112 -36.79 20.79 54.12
C ALA A 112 -35.91 20.19 53.01
N THR A 113 -35.37 21.02 52.13
CA THR A 113 -34.50 20.60 51.02
C THR A 113 -33.16 20.02 51.51
N LEU A 114 -32.63 20.56 52.61
CA LEU A 114 -31.42 20.02 53.25
C LEU A 114 -31.66 18.63 53.85
N VAL A 115 -32.76 18.46 54.60
CA VAL A 115 -33.14 17.15 55.18
C VAL A 115 -33.35 16.11 54.09
N TRP A 116 -33.95 16.52 52.97
CA TRP A 116 -34.11 15.69 51.79
C TRP A 116 -32.76 15.31 51.14
N GLY A 117 -31.85 16.27 50.96
CA GLY A 117 -30.50 16.00 50.49
C GLY A 117 -29.77 14.95 51.34
N HIS A 118 -29.94 15.00 52.68
CA HIS A 118 -29.39 13.99 53.57
C HIS A 118 -29.99 12.59 53.36
N HIS A 119 -31.27 12.47 53.02
CA HIS A 119 -31.91 11.19 52.69
C HIS A 119 -31.37 10.62 51.36
N MET A 120 -31.13 11.48 50.38
CA MET A 120 -30.60 11.05 49.08
C MET A 120 -29.10 10.71 49.11
N ARG A 121 -28.37 11.22 50.10
CA ARG A 121 -26.91 11.06 50.20
C ARG A 121 -26.41 9.61 50.09
N PRO A 122 -26.97 8.60 50.78
CA PRO A 122 -26.49 7.22 50.67
C PRO A 122 -26.65 6.66 49.26
N VAL A 123 -27.77 6.93 48.59
CA VAL A 123 -28.04 6.50 47.21
C VAL A 123 -27.00 7.13 46.28
N LEU A 124 -26.84 8.46 46.34
CA LEU A 124 -25.88 9.16 45.48
C LEU A 124 -24.44 8.73 45.74
N GLN A 125 -24.06 8.50 47.00
CA GLN A 125 -22.70 8.04 47.35
C GLN A 125 -22.44 6.60 46.90
N LEU A 126 -23.41 5.69 47.06
CA LEU A 126 -23.27 4.30 46.61
C LEU A 126 -23.18 4.25 45.09
N THR A 127 -24.08 4.94 44.37
CA THR A 127 -24.01 5.04 42.92
C THR A 127 -22.70 5.66 42.47
N SER A 128 -22.22 6.73 43.13
CA SER A 128 -20.95 7.37 42.81
C SER A 128 -19.76 6.42 42.95
N ARG A 129 -19.69 5.62 44.03
CA ARG A 129 -18.61 4.65 44.25
C ARG A 129 -18.66 3.48 43.27
N THR A 130 -19.86 2.99 42.93
CA THR A 130 -20.02 1.85 42.00
C THR A 130 -19.76 2.24 40.55
N THR A 131 -20.24 3.42 40.14
CA THR A 131 -20.11 3.89 38.74
C THR A 131 -18.84 4.70 38.50
N LEU A 132 -18.13 5.08 39.57
CA LEU A 132 -16.99 6.01 39.54
C LEU A 132 -17.33 7.39 38.96
N ALA A 133 -18.63 7.73 38.85
CA ALA A 133 -19.08 9.07 38.53
C ALA A 133 -19.11 9.92 39.81
N SER A 134 -18.64 11.16 39.75
CA SER A 134 -18.90 12.15 40.79
C SER A 134 -20.31 12.69 40.60
N ILE A 135 -21.13 12.65 41.65
CA ILE A 135 -22.54 13.04 41.60
C ILE A 135 -22.76 14.15 42.63
N LEU A 136 -23.28 15.28 42.18
CA LEU A 136 -23.66 16.42 43.01
C LEU A 136 -25.16 16.67 42.88
N LEU A 137 -25.83 16.91 44.00
CA LEU A 137 -27.21 17.37 44.04
C LEU A 137 -27.23 18.85 44.38
N LEU A 138 -27.89 19.64 43.54
CA LEU A 138 -28.03 21.09 43.65
C LEU A 138 -29.52 21.45 43.85
N ASP A 139 -29.79 22.52 44.59
CA ASP A 139 -31.14 23.09 44.70
C ASP A 139 -31.52 23.94 43.47
N ALA A 140 -32.73 24.51 43.47
CA ALA A 140 -33.24 25.41 42.43
C ALA A 140 -32.45 26.73 42.27
N ASN A 141 -31.53 27.05 43.18
CA ASN A 141 -30.62 28.20 43.10
C ASN A 141 -29.18 27.78 42.77
N GLY A 142 -28.95 26.50 42.44
CA GLY A 142 -27.63 25.95 42.14
C GLY A 142 -26.73 25.77 43.37
N ARG A 143 -27.28 25.77 44.60
CA ARG A 143 -26.54 25.49 45.84
C ARG A 143 -26.38 23.99 46.04
N ILE A 144 -25.19 23.55 46.43
CA ILE A 144 -24.83 22.14 46.65
C ILE A 144 -25.49 21.63 47.92
N LEU A 145 -26.40 20.67 47.76
CA LEU A 145 -27.07 19.94 48.84
C LEU A 145 -26.30 18.67 49.21
N VAL A 146 -25.79 17.95 48.21
CA VAL A 146 -25.02 16.71 48.39
C VAL A 146 -23.78 16.77 47.51
N GLY A 147 -22.61 16.59 48.11
CA GLY A 147 -21.34 16.59 47.39
C GLY A 147 -20.17 17.08 48.22
N SER A 148 -19.04 17.31 47.55
CA SER A 148 -17.95 18.11 48.11
C SER A 148 -18.40 19.57 48.23
N GLN A 149 -18.05 20.23 49.34
CA GLN A 149 -18.32 21.66 49.56
C GLN A 149 -19.82 22.02 49.65
N THR A 150 -20.60 21.21 50.39
CA THR A 150 -22.01 21.49 50.71
C THR A 150 -22.21 22.93 51.18
N GLY A 151 -23.24 23.59 50.66
CA GLY A 151 -23.57 24.99 50.96
C GLY A 151 -22.98 26.02 49.99
N ALA A 152 -21.95 25.66 49.21
CA ALA A 152 -21.47 26.50 48.10
C ALA A 152 -22.38 26.37 46.86
N SER A 153 -22.17 27.18 45.82
CA SER A 153 -23.01 27.26 44.62
C SER A 153 -22.23 27.08 43.32
N TYR A 154 -22.85 26.38 42.38
CA TYR A 154 -22.41 26.18 41.01
C TYR A 154 -23.36 26.79 39.96
N ALA A 155 -24.26 27.70 40.36
CA ALA A 155 -25.23 28.34 39.46
C ALA A 155 -24.60 29.04 38.25
N ASP A 156 -23.34 29.45 38.36
CA ASP A 156 -22.60 30.13 37.29
C ASP A 156 -22.06 29.21 36.20
N LEU A 157 -22.03 27.89 36.44
CA LEU A 157 -21.57 26.94 35.42
C LEU A 157 -22.58 26.89 34.27
N PRO A 158 -22.14 26.95 33.00
CA PRO A 158 -23.05 26.94 31.85
C PRO A 158 -23.92 25.68 31.81
N GLU A 159 -23.37 24.52 32.17
CA GLU A 159 -24.13 23.27 32.25
C GLU A 159 -25.20 23.30 33.34
N VAL A 160 -24.91 23.90 34.51
CA VAL A 160 -25.87 24.03 35.62
C VAL A 160 -26.94 25.06 35.29
N ARG A 161 -26.56 26.20 34.73
CA ARG A 161 -27.50 27.25 34.31
C ARG A 161 -28.51 26.71 33.30
N SER A 162 -28.04 26.01 32.27
CA SER A 162 -28.92 25.35 31.30
C SER A 162 -29.91 24.41 31.99
N ALA A 163 -29.46 23.62 32.98
CA ALA A 163 -30.34 22.74 33.72
C ALA A 163 -31.32 23.50 34.63
N LEU A 164 -30.90 24.61 35.25
CA LEU A 164 -31.81 25.49 36.00
C LEU A 164 -32.89 26.10 35.10
N ASP A 165 -32.58 26.34 33.82
CA ASP A 165 -33.52 26.75 32.78
C ASP A 165 -34.38 25.56 32.24
N GLY A 166 -34.25 24.37 32.83
CA GLY A 166 -34.99 23.16 32.47
C GLY A 166 -34.40 22.35 31.31
N GLN A 167 -33.22 22.75 30.80
CA GLN A 167 -32.56 22.10 29.67
C GLN A 167 -31.35 21.27 30.11
N ARG A 168 -31.37 19.97 29.78
CA ARG A 168 -30.24 19.06 30.01
C ARG A 168 -29.02 19.49 29.21
N ALA A 169 -27.83 19.50 29.83
CA ALA A 169 -26.60 19.93 29.17
C ALA A 169 -25.43 19.00 29.50
N THR A 170 -24.64 18.67 28.46
CA THR A 170 -23.36 17.97 28.60
C THR A 170 -22.23 18.89 28.16
N THR A 171 -21.18 19.02 28.96
CA THR A 171 -19.98 19.79 28.63
C THR A 171 -18.72 18.96 28.84
N LEU A 172 -17.73 19.16 27.97
CA LEU A 172 -16.39 18.63 28.14
C LEU A 172 -15.53 19.64 28.90
N ARG A 173 -14.86 19.20 29.96
CA ARG A 173 -13.90 20.01 30.73
C ARG A 173 -12.55 19.31 30.81
N ARG A 174 -11.46 20.07 30.96
CA ARG A 174 -10.16 19.49 31.32
C ARG A 174 -10.18 18.96 32.76
N ASN A 175 -9.46 17.88 32.99
CA ASN A 175 -9.28 17.22 34.28
C ASN A 175 -7.92 17.62 34.85
N GLY A 176 -7.85 18.64 35.72
CA GLY A 176 -6.59 19.13 36.26
C GLY A 176 -5.94 18.19 37.27
N ALA A 177 -6.69 17.23 37.80
CA ALA A 177 -6.15 16.13 38.60
C ALA A 177 -5.41 15.06 37.76
N TYR A 178 -5.50 15.13 36.42
CA TYR A 178 -4.84 14.16 35.55
C TYR A 178 -3.33 14.43 35.46
N ARG A 179 -2.52 13.39 35.63
CA ARG A 179 -1.08 13.41 35.32
C ARG A 179 -0.83 12.49 34.14
N GLN A 180 -0.02 12.91 33.18
CA GLN A 180 0.38 12.04 32.07
C GLN A 180 1.23 10.89 32.62
N HIS A 181 0.85 9.66 32.30
CA HIS A 181 1.55 8.46 32.75
C HIS A 181 2.18 7.66 31.59
N TYR A 182 1.81 7.93 30.33
CA TYR A 182 2.23 7.10 29.19
C TYR A 182 2.91 7.89 28.05
N VAL A 183 3.95 7.30 27.44
CA VAL A 183 4.81 7.93 26.41
C VAL A 183 4.05 8.30 25.13
N LEU A 184 3.03 7.53 24.75
CA LEU A 184 2.25 7.72 23.52
C LEU A 184 0.91 8.44 23.76
N GLU A 185 0.76 9.08 24.90
CA GLU A 185 -0.49 9.71 25.33
C GLU A 185 -0.87 10.96 24.52
N TRP A 186 0.11 11.56 23.84
CA TRP A 186 -0.09 12.65 22.87
C TRP A 186 -1.00 12.27 21.69
N LEU A 187 -1.20 10.96 21.44
CA LEU A 187 -2.13 10.45 20.43
C LEU A 187 -3.60 10.50 20.89
N SER A 188 -3.85 10.68 22.20
CA SER A 188 -5.16 10.71 22.83
C SER A 188 -5.51 12.14 23.24
N ARG A 189 -6.62 12.69 22.75
CA ARG A 189 -7.13 14.01 23.14
C ARG A 189 -8.12 13.94 24.30
N ALA A 190 -8.64 12.76 24.62
CA ALA A 190 -9.66 12.54 25.63
C ALA A 190 -9.11 12.12 27.00
N SER A 191 -7.81 11.82 27.09
CA SER A 191 -7.14 11.34 28.31
C SER A 191 -7.18 12.35 29.45
N ASP A 192 -7.11 13.66 29.15
CA ASP A 192 -7.21 14.74 30.14
C ASP A 192 -8.62 15.30 30.26
N LEU A 193 -9.65 14.63 29.72
CA LEU A 193 -11.02 15.15 29.72
C LEU A 193 -11.86 14.57 30.85
N ARG A 194 -12.83 15.37 31.27
CA ARG A 194 -13.93 14.99 32.15
C ARG A 194 -15.23 15.42 31.50
N ILE A 195 -16.18 14.48 31.39
CA ILE A 195 -17.53 14.76 30.90
C ILE A 195 -18.35 15.21 32.10
N HIS A 196 -19.04 16.34 31.98
CA HIS A 196 -19.97 16.86 32.97
C HIS A 196 -21.37 16.88 32.35
N HIS A 197 -22.33 16.25 33.02
CA HIS A 197 -23.72 16.18 32.59
C HIS A 197 -24.62 16.76 33.68
N ALA A 198 -25.37 17.79 33.35
CA ALA A 198 -26.33 18.44 34.23
C ALA A 198 -27.76 18.07 33.82
N HIS A 199 -28.49 17.51 34.78
CA HIS A 199 -29.85 17.01 34.59
C HIS A 199 -30.82 17.77 35.51
N PRO A 200 -31.85 18.45 34.98
CA PRO A 200 -32.83 19.14 35.79
C PRO A 200 -33.76 18.14 36.47
N ILE A 201 -34.03 18.38 37.75
CA ILE A 201 -35.10 17.71 38.48
C ILE A 201 -36.32 18.62 38.35
N VAL A 202 -37.36 18.14 37.67
CA VAL A 202 -38.56 18.92 37.38
C VAL A 202 -39.76 18.28 38.08
N ALA A 203 -40.47 19.06 38.87
CA ALA A 203 -41.78 18.69 39.42
C ALA A 203 -42.76 19.84 39.23
N ASP A 204 -44.03 19.50 38.96
CA ASP A 204 -45.10 20.48 38.75
C ASP A 204 -44.75 21.58 37.73
N GLY A 205 -43.97 21.22 36.69
CA GLY A 205 -43.53 22.12 35.63
C GLY A 205 -42.42 23.11 36.03
N ARG A 206 -41.81 22.96 37.21
CA ARG A 206 -40.73 23.82 37.71
C ARG A 206 -39.46 23.02 38.01
N VAL A 207 -38.30 23.61 37.76
CA VAL A 207 -37.02 23.03 38.16
C VAL A 207 -36.86 23.21 39.67
N ILE A 208 -36.81 22.10 40.41
CA ILE A 208 -36.68 22.08 41.87
C ILE A 208 -35.24 21.81 42.32
N GLY A 209 -34.41 21.29 41.41
CA GLY A 209 -33.00 21.01 41.65
C GLY A 209 -32.28 20.55 40.40
N VAL A 210 -30.98 20.30 40.51
CA VAL A 210 -30.14 19.83 39.41
C VAL A 210 -29.22 18.72 39.91
N LEU A 211 -29.15 17.63 39.14
CA LEU A 211 -28.12 16.60 39.31
C LEU A 211 -26.96 16.90 38.37
N LEU A 212 -25.78 17.17 38.94
CA LEU A 212 -24.55 17.37 38.18
C LEU A 212 -23.66 16.14 38.34
N LEU A 213 -23.60 15.32 37.30
CA LEU A 213 -22.77 14.13 37.24
C LEU A 213 -21.49 14.43 36.45
N SER A 214 -20.37 13.83 36.83
CA SER A 214 -19.14 13.92 36.03
C SER A 214 -18.26 12.69 36.11
N ARG A 215 -17.69 12.30 34.97
CA ARG A 215 -16.80 11.13 34.87
C ARG A 215 -15.78 11.32 33.75
N SER A 216 -14.58 10.79 33.95
CA SER A 216 -13.57 10.72 32.88
C SER A 216 -13.86 9.55 31.95
N PRO A 217 -13.75 9.73 30.62
CA PRO A 217 -13.85 8.63 29.68
C PRO A 217 -12.84 7.53 30.01
N ARG A 218 -13.14 6.29 29.58
CA ARG A 218 -12.15 5.21 29.68
C ARG A 218 -10.90 5.60 28.89
N VAL A 219 -9.74 5.40 29.48
CA VAL A 219 -8.45 5.68 28.81
C VAL A 219 -8.34 4.78 27.57
N LEU A 220 -7.94 5.38 26.45
CA LEU A 220 -7.78 4.72 25.14
C LEU A 220 -7.01 3.38 25.24
N LEU A 221 -5.91 3.36 25.99
CA LEU A 221 -5.07 2.18 26.18
C LEU A 221 -5.76 1.04 26.94
N ALA A 222 -6.63 1.35 27.90
CA ALA A 222 -7.42 0.35 28.62
C ALA A 222 -8.49 -0.27 27.71
N GLY A 223 -9.15 0.55 26.89
CA GLY A 223 -10.11 0.08 25.88
C GLY A 223 -9.46 -0.84 24.84
N ILE A 224 -8.24 -0.52 24.39
CA ILE A 224 -7.46 -1.39 23.50
C ILE A 224 -7.23 -2.78 24.11
N TYR A 225 -7.03 -2.87 25.42
CA TYR A 225 -6.83 -4.15 26.09
C TYR A 225 -8.12 -4.99 26.15
N GLU A 226 -9.26 -4.36 26.40
CA GLU A 226 -10.59 -5.01 26.38
C GLU A 226 -10.95 -5.50 24.97
N ASP A 227 -10.64 -4.71 23.92
CA ASP A 227 -10.89 -5.05 22.52
C ASP A 227 -9.72 -5.77 21.82
N ARG A 228 -8.72 -6.26 22.56
CA ARG A 228 -7.46 -6.81 22.03
C ARG A 228 -7.64 -7.88 20.95
N GLY A 229 -8.68 -8.70 21.06
CA GLY A 229 -8.97 -9.75 20.07
C GLY A 229 -9.34 -9.20 18.70
N LYS A 230 -10.18 -8.15 18.66
CA LYS A 230 -10.58 -7.48 17.41
C LYS A 230 -9.41 -6.74 16.79
N ILE A 231 -8.60 -6.08 17.62
CA ILE A 231 -7.40 -5.37 17.17
C ILE A 231 -6.36 -6.35 16.63
N ALA A 232 -6.12 -7.46 17.32
CA ALA A 232 -5.22 -8.52 16.85
C ALA A 232 -5.69 -9.11 15.50
N LEU A 233 -6.99 -9.36 15.34
CA LEU A 233 -7.55 -9.80 14.06
C LEU A 233 -7.28 -8.78 12.94
N GLY A 234 -7.48 -7.49 13.21
CA GLY A 234 -7.17 -6.41 12.26
C GLY A 234 -5.70 -6.38 11.86
N ILE A 235 -4.79 -6.50 12.84
CA ILE A 235 -3.33 -6.58 12.58
C ILE A 235 -2.99 -7.80 11.72
N VAL A 236 -3.54 -8.98 12.06
CA VAL A 236 -3.32 -10.20 11.29
C VAL A 236 -3.82 -10.05 9.85
N LEU A 237 -4.98 -9.42 9.65
CA LEU A 237 -5.54 -9.17 8.31
C LEU A 237 -4.65 -8.22 7.49
N ILE A 238 -4.17 -7.14 8.10
CA ILE A 238 -3.24 -6.19 7.46
C ILE A 238 -1.95 -6.92 7.07
N PHE A 239 -1.37 -7.69 7.99
CA PHE A 239 -0.14 -8.44 7.74
C PHE A 239 -0.32 -9.50 6.65
N ALA A 240 -1.41 -10.27 6.70
CA ALA A 240 -1.75 -11.24 5.66
C ALA A 240 -1.90 -10.58 4.29
N THR A 241 -2.54 -9.41 4.23
CA THR A 241 -2.67 -8.63 2.99
C THR A 241 -1.31 -8.19 2.46
N LEU A 242 -0.41 -7.69 3.32
CA LEU A 242 0.96 -7.32 2.93
C LEU A 242 1.77 -8.52 2.41
N VAL A 243 1.64 -9.69 3.05
CA VAL A 243 2.27 -10.94 2.60
C VAL A 243 1.75 -11.34 1.22
N VAL A 244 0.44 -11.25 1.00
CA VAL A 244 -0.17 -11.51 -0.31
C VAL A 244 0.37 -10.54 -1.36
N LEU A 245 0.33 -9.22 -1.10
CA LEU A 245 0.85 -8.19 -2.02
C LEU A 245 2.33 -8.42 -2.36
N SER A 246 3.17 -8.74 -1.36
CA SER A 246 4.58 -9.09 -1.56
C SER A 246 4.72 -10.33 -2.47
N GLY A 247 3.91 -11.36 -2.25
CA GLY A 247 3.84 -12.53 -3.12
C GLY A 247 3.43 -12.20 -4.56
N LEU A 248 2.47 -11.28 -4.75
CA LEU A 248 2.05 -10.80 -6.08
C LEU A 248 3.21 -10.09 -6.79
N LEU A 249 3.90 -9.17 -6.11
CA LEU A 249 5.05 -8.45 -6.66
C LEU A 249 6.20 -9.40 -7.01
N SER A 250 6.51 -10.34 -6.11
CA SER A 250 7.56 -11.33 -6.34
C SER A 250 7.29 -12.18 -7.59
N ARG A 251 6.04 -12.64 -7.77
CA ARG A 251 5.64 -13.46 -8.93
C ARG A 251 5.42 -12.67 -10.22
N GLY A 252 5.02 -11.40 -10.11
CA GLY A 252 4.71 -10.54 -11.24
C GLY A 252 5.91 -9.81 -11.82
N ILE A 253 6.95 -9.57 -11.00
CA ILE A 253 8.07 -8.69 -11.34
C ILE A 253 9.40 -9.35 -11.01
N VAL A 254 9.68 -9.60 -9.72
CA VAL A 254 11.03 -9.96 -9.24
C VAL A 254 11.52 -11.26 -9.87
N ARG A 255 10.77 -12.36 -9.72
CA ARG A 255 11.19 -13.68 -10.22
C ARG A 255 11.30 -13.73 -11.76
N PRO A 256 10.34 -13.17 -12.54
CA PRO A 256 10.53 -13.07 -13.99
C PRO A 256 11.77 -12.27 -14.40
N VAL A 257 12.06 -11.16 -13.72
CA VAL A 257 13.26 -10.35 -14.03
C VAL A 257 14.54 -11.11 -13.71
N GLU A 258 14.60 -11.81 -12.57
CA GLU A 258 15.74 -12.69 -12.21
C GLU A 258 15.94 -13.79 -13.27
N ALA A 259 14.87 -14.48 -13.65
CA ALA A 259 14.92 -15.56 -14.64
C ALA A 259 15.32 -15.06 -16.04
N LEU A 260 14.87 -13.86 -16.44
CA LEU A 260 15.32 -13.23 -17.68
C LEU A 260 16.81 -12.86 -17.61
N GLY A 261 17.28 -12.41 -16.44
CA GLY A 261 18.70 -12.15 -16.18
C GLY A 261 19.56 -13.41 -16.31
N ASP A 262 19.10 -14.54 -15.78
CA ASP A 262 19.76 -15.84 -15.96
C ASP A 262 19.81 -16.26 -17.44
N ALA A 263 18.69 -16.13 -18.16
CA ALA A 263 18.62 -16.43 -19.58
C ALA A 263 19.57 -15.55 -20.41
N THR A 264 19.68 -14.27 -20.05
CA THR A 264 20.62 -13.32 -20.68
C THR A 264 22.06 -13.76 -20.51
N ARG A 265 22.47 -14.19 -19.31
CA ARG A 265 23.82 -14.71 -19.06
C ARG A 265 24.11 -15.98 -19.85
N ALA A 266 23.13 -16.89 -19.95
CA ALA A 266 23.28 -18.10 -20.74
C ALA A 266 23.56 -17.77 -22.21
N VAL A 267 22.72 -16.93 -22.83
CA VAL A 267 22.87 -16.51 -24.24
C VAL A 267 24.23 -15.83 -24.46
N ALA A 268 24.67 -14.98 -23.52
CA ALA A 268 25.98 -14.32 -23.60
C ALA A 268 27.17 -15.31 -23.56
N SER A 269 27.03 -16.45 -22.87
CA SER A 269 28.03 -17.53 -22.87
C SER A 269 27.97 -18.45 -24.11
N GLY A 270 27.15 -18.11 -25.11
CA GLY A 270 27.05 -18.88 -26.36
C GLY A 270 26.13 -20.10 -26.28
N GLY A 271 25.20 -20.15 -25.32
CA GLY A 271 24.25 -21.25 -25.17
C GLY A 271 22.93 -20.86 -24.51
N GLY A 272 22.02 -21.83 -24.35
CA GLY A 272 20.74 -21.63 -23.66
C GLY A 272 19.57 -21.25 -24.58
N SER A 273 18.36 -21.38 -24.05
CA SER A 273 17.12 -20.99 -24.71
C SER A 273 16.39 -19.97 -23.86
N VAL A 274 15.68 -19.06 -24.52
CA VAL A 274 14.85 -18.06 -23.82
C VAL A 274 13.59 -18.76 -23.32
N PRO A 275 13.36 -18.85 -21.99
CA PRO A 275 12.16 -19.46 -21.47
C PRO A 275 10.93 -18.59 -21.80
N PRO A 276 9.75 -19.19 -21.99
CA PRO A 276 8.54 -18.42 -22.25
C PRO A 276 8.20 -17.52 -21.06
N ALA A 277 7.66 -16.33 -21.36
CA ALA A 277 7.24 -15.38 -20.33
C ALA A 277 6.24 -16.04 -19.35
N PRO A 278 6.46 -15.93 -18.03
CA PRO A 278 5.49 -16.44 -17.06
C PRO A 278 4.13 -15.75 -17.23
N ALA A 279 3.04 -16.52 -17.27
CA ALA A 279 1.68 -15.97 -17.42
C ALA A 279 1.27 -14.99 -16.30
N THR A 280 1.90 -15.09 -15.12
CA THR A 280 1.67 -14.21 -13.97
C THR A 280 2.49 -12.92 -14.01
N ALA A 281 3.43 -12.79 -14.95
CA ALA A 281 4.28 -11.62 -15.08
C ALA A 281 3.46 -10.40 -15.53
N ALA A 282 3.88 -9.19 -15.13
CA ALA A 282 3.27 -7.97 -15.59
C ALA A 282 3.36 -7.84 -17.13
N VAL A 283 2.40 -7.14 -17.74
CA VAL A 283 2.32 -7.00 -19.21
C VAL A 283 3.62 -6.48 -19.81
N GLU A 284 4.22 -5.47 -19.19
CA GLU A 284 5.49 -4.88 -19.63
C GLU A 284 6.66 -5.87 -19.51
N ILE A 285 6.65 -6.74 -18.50
CA ILE A 285 7.65 -7.81 -18.35
C ILE A 285 7.45 -8.89 -19.42
N GLN A 286 6.22 -9.25 -19.75
CA GLN A 286 5.94 -10.19 -20.84
C GLN A 286 6.42 -9.64 -22.20
N ALA A 287 6.25 -8.33 -22.44
CA ALA A 287 6.78 -7.66 -23.62
C ALA A 287 8.30 -7.75 -23.67
N LEU A 288 8.99 -7.47 -22.55
CA LEU A 288 10.45 -7.56 -22.46
C LEU A 288 10.97 -8.97 -22.78
N TYR A 289 10.29 -10.02 -22.29
CA TYR A 289 10.62 -11.41 -22.61
C TYR A 289 10.54 -11.70 -24.12
N ARG A 290 9.49 -11.19 -24.78
CA ARG A 290 9.31 -11.37 -26.23
C ARG A 290 10.41 -10.65 -27.01
N ASP A 291 10.69 -9.40 -26.65
CA ASP A 291 11.69 -8.58 -27.34
C ASP A 291 13.10 -9.19 -27.16
N PHE A 292 13.41 -9.69 -25.96
CA PHE A 292 14.63 -10.44 -25.70
C PHE A 292 14.70 -11.76 -26.50
N GLY A 293 13.58 -12.48 -26.63
CA GLY A 293 13.49 -13.69 -27.47
C GLY A 293 13.86 -13.42 -28.92
N VAL A 294 13.32 -12.35 -29.51
CA VAL A 294 13.65 -11.94 -30.89
C VAL A 294 15.14 -11.64 -31.04
N MET A 295 15.73 -10.93 -30.08
CA MET A 295 17.17 -10.64 -30.08
C MET A 295 18.02 -11.90 -29.96
N ALA A 296 17.68 -12.81 -29.04
CA ALA A 296 18.41 -14.06 -28.84
C ALA A 296 18.38 -14.95 -30.08
N GLU A 297 17.24 -15.04 -30.77
CA GLU A 297 17.14 -15.77 -32.03
C GLU A 297 17.99 -15.14 -33.14
N ALA A 298 18.04 -13.79 -33.22
CA ALA A 298 18.87 -13.10 -34.19
C ALA A 298 20.36 -13.37 -33.95
N ILE A 299 20.80 -13.38 -32.70
CA ILE A 299 22.17 -13.74 -32.30
C ILE A 299 22.47 -15.20 -32.71
N GLU A 300 21.58 -16.15 -32.40
CA GLU A 300 21.80 -17.56 -32.74
C GLU A 300 21.84 -17.78 -34.26
N ARG A 301 20.99 -17.10 -35.03
CA ARG A 301 21.05 -17.14 -36.50
C ARG A 301 22.39 -16.63 -37.01
N ARG A 302 22.87 -15.49 -36.50
CA ARG A 302 24.17 -14.91 -36.92
C ARG A 302 25.35 -15.80 -36.52
N SER A 303 25.30 -16.39 -35.33
CA SER A 303 26.31 -17.33 -34.84
C SER A 303 26.37 -18.61 -35.69
N ARG A 304 25.23 -19.18 -36.07
CA ARG A 304 25.16 -20.32 -36.99
C ARG A 304 25.72 -19.96 -38.36
N TYR A 305 25.29 -18.84 -38.94
CA TYR A 305 25.81 -18.36 -40.21
C TYR A 305 27.34 -18.23 -40.21
N LEU A 306 27.92 -17.60 -39.18
CA LEU A 306 29.37 -17.43 -39.10
C LEU A 306 30.11 -18.77 -38.95
N ARG A 307 29.57 -19.73 -38.21
CA ARG A 307 30.13 -21.09 -38.07
C ARG A 307 30.08 -21.85 -39.40
N ASP A 308 28.93 -21.87 -40.05
CA ASP A 308 28.74 -22.56 -41.33
C ASP A 308 29.63 -21.95 -42.42
N PHE A 309 29.73 -20.62 -42.43
CA PHE A 309 30.64 -19.88 -43.31
C PHE A 309 32.11 -20.23 -43.06
N ALA A 310 32.58 -20.17 -41.80
CA ALA A 310 33.95 -20.50 -41.47
C ALA A 310 34.31 -21.96 -41.87
N HIS A 311 33.39 -22.89 -41.66
CA HIS A 311 33.55 -24.28 -42.08
C HIS A 311 33.66 -24.41 -43.61
N ALA A 312 32.77 -23.78 -44.36
CA ALA A 312 32.79 -23.80 -45.83
C ALA A 312 34.10 -23.20 -46.39
N VAL A 313 34.53 -22.04 -45.89
CA VAL A 313 35.79 -21.40 -46.32
C VAL A 313 37.00 -22.29 -46.02
N SER A 314 37.01 -22.93 -44.85
CA SER A 314 38.11 -23.83 -44.45
C SER A 314 38.25 -25.03 -45.38
N HIS A 315 37.12 -25.60 -45.84
CA HIS A 315 37.13 -26.69 -46.82
C HIS A 315 37.65 -26.23 -48.19
N GLU A 316 37.14 -25.11 -48.71
CA GLU A 316 37.56 -24.59 -50.02
C GLU A 316 39.05 -24.21 -50.06
N PHE A 317 39.64 -23.80 -48.94
CA PHE A 317 41.06 -23.45 -48.85
C PHE A 317 41.95 -24.68 -48.69
N LYS A 318 41.49 -25.74 -48.02
CA LYS A 318 42.30 -26.94 -47.74
C LYS A 318 42.76 -27.64 -49.01
N THR A 319 41.90 -27.74 -50.03
CA THR A 319 42.21 -28.42 -51.29
C THR A 319 43.37 -27.77 -52.07
N PRO A 320 43.34 -26.47 -52.43
CA PRO A 320 44.46 -25.83 -53.13
C PRO A 320 45.72 -25.76 -52.26
N LEU A 321 45.60 -25.59 -50.94
CA LEU A 321 46.76 -25.62 -50.05
C LEU A 321 47.45 -27.01 -50.03
N ALA A 322 46.66 -28.09 -50.02
CA ALA A 322 47.20 -29.44 -50.13
C ALA A 322 47.85 -29.69 -51.50
N GLY A 323 47.26 -29.16 -52.58
CA GLY A 323 47.82 -29.21 -53.93
C GLY A 323 49.18 -28.52 -54.03
N ILE A 324 49.28 -27.30 -53.51
CA ILE A 324 50.55 -26.55 -53.43
C ILE A 324 51.57 -27.31 -52.58
N GLY A 325 51.19 -27.76 -51.38
CA GLY A 325 52.08 -28.48 -50.47
C GLY A 325 52.66 -29.75 -51.10
N GLY A 326 51.81 -30.59 -51.70
CA GLY A 326 52.26 -31.83 -52.35
C GLY A 326 53.12 -31.58 -53.58
N ALA A 327 52.83 -30.54 -54.38
CA ALA A 327 53.68 -30.16 -55.51
C ALA A 327 55.06 -29.65 -55.05
N VAL A 328 55.12 -28.90 -53.95
CA VAL A 328 56.40 -28.44 -53.35
C VAL A 328 57.22 -29.62 -52.82
N GLU A 329 56.59 -30.57 -52.12
CA GLU A 329 57.25 -31.77 -51.59
C GLU A 329 57.88 -32.60 -52.72
N LEU A 330 57.13 -32.86 -53.79
CA LEU A 330 57.64 -33.58 -54.96
C LEU A 330 58.81 -32.87 -55.64
N LEU A 331 58.78 -31.54 -55.71
CA LEU A 331 59.87 -30.72 -56.26
C LEU A 331 61.13 -30.71 -55.37
N GLN A 332 60.99 -30.94 -54.06
CA GLN A 332 62.12 -30.98 -53.13
C GLN A 332 62.77 -32.37 -53.07
N ASP A 333 61.97 -33.44 -53.08
CA ASP A 333 62.45 -34.82 -52.92
C ASP A 333 63.12 -35.39 -54.19
N HIS A 334 62.80 -34.85 -55.37
CA HIS A 334 63.29 -35.37 -56.65
C HIS A 334 64.12 -34.31 -57.40
N SER A 335 65.38 -34.15 -56.99
CA SER A 335 66.29 -33.15 -57.58
C SER A 335 66.75 -33.46 -59.01
N ASP A 336 66.55 -34.70 -59.46
CA ASP A 336 66.83 -35.22 -60.80
C ASP A 336 65.61 -35.19 -61.74
N MET A 337 64.49 -34.58 -61.30
CA MET A 337 63.25 -34.46 -62.07
C MET A 337 63.49 -33.77 -63.43
N GLY A 338 62.91 -34.35 -64.49
CA GLY A 338 62.96 -33.79 -65.84
C GLY A 338 62.35 -32.38 -65.92
N ALA A 339 62.93 -31.52 -66.76
CA ALA A 339 62.53 -30.11 -66.87
C ALA A 339 61.02 -29.92 -67.15
N ALA A 340 60.42 -30.79 -67.98
CA ALA A 340 59.01 -30.74 -68.32
C ALA A 340 58.07 -31.07 -67.13
N ASP A 341 58.43 -32.07 -66.31
CA ASP A 341 57.63 -32.41 -65.11
C ASP A 341 57.78 -31.33 -64.03
N ARG A 342 58.98 -30.76 -63.88
CA ARG A 342 59.24 -29.63 -62.98
C ARG A 342 58.40 -28.41 -63.33
N GLU A 343 58.33 -28.08 -64.63
CA GLU A 343 57.48 -26.99 -65.12
C GLU A 343 56.00 -27.25 -64.86
N ARG A 344 55.53 -28.50 -65.03
CA ARG A 344 54.15 -28.90 -64.71
C ARG A 344 53.80 -28.70 -63.24
N PHE A 345 54.67 -29.09 -62.31
CA PHE A 345 54.42 -28.88 -60.87
C PHE A 345 54.43 -27.40 -60.48
N LEU A 346 55.34 -26.60 -61.04
CA LEU A 346 55.35 -25.14 -60.84
C LEU A 346 54.08 -24.47 -61.40
N ALA A 347 53.59 -24.92 -62.56
CA ALA A 347 52.34 -24.44 -63.14
C ALA A 347 51.13 -24.79 -62.25
N ASN A 348 51.08 -26.00 -61.69
CA ASN A 348 50.03 -26.41 -60.75
C ASN A 348 50.02 -25.54 -59.48
N ILE A 349 51.20 -25.25 -58.90
CA ILE A 349 51.33 -24.33 -57.75
C ILE A 349 50.78 -22.94 -58.11
N GLY A 350 51.15 -22.42 -59.28
CA GLY A 350 50.66 -21.13 -59.77
C GLY A 350 49.13 -21.09 -59.93
N ALA A 351 48.54 -22.16 -60.47
CA ALA A 351 47.09 -22.28 -60.65
C ALA A 351 46.34 -22.34 -59.30
N ASP A 352 46.82 -23.13 -58.35
CA ASP A 352 46.22 -23.23 -57.02
C ASP A 352 46.36 -21.93 -56.22
N ALA A 353 47.50 -21.23 -56.36
CA ALA A 353 47.70 -19.91 -55.76
C ALA A 353 46.76 -18.85 -56.37
N ALA A 354 46.55 -18.87 -57.69
CA ALA A 354 45.58 -18.01 -58.36
C ALA A 354 44.14 -18.29 -57.90
N ARG A 355 43.79 -19.58 -57.74
CA ARG A 355 42.48 -20.00 -57.22
C ARG A 355 42.24 -19.50 -55.79
N LEU A 356 43.23 -19.62 -54.90
CA LEU A 356 43.16 -19.06 -53.54
C LEU A 356 42.97 -17.53 -53.56
N ASN A 357 43.72 -16.83 -54.40
CA ASN A 357 43.59 -15.38 -54.53
C ASN A 357 42.20 -14.95 -55.02
N GLN A 358 41.63 -15.69 -55.97
CA GLN A 358 40.26 -15.46 -56.45
C GLN A 358 39.23 -15.72 -55.33
N LEU A 359 39.39 -16.78 -54.55
CA LEU A 359 38.51 -17.05 -53.40
C LEU A 359 38.58 -15.93 -52.36
N VAL A 360 39.77 -15.46 -51.99
CA VAL A 360 39.96 -14.34 -51.06
C VAL A 360 39.30 -13.06 -51.59
N SER A 361 39.48 -12.77 -52.89
CA SER A 361 38.86 -11.59 -53.52
C SER A 361 37.33 -11.66 -53.44
N ARG A 362 36.75 -12.82 -53.79
CA ARG A 362 35.30 -13.04 -53.68
C ARG A 362 34.78 -12.90 -52.24
N LEU A 363 35.54 -13.32 -51.24
CA LEU A 363 35.17 -13.16 -49.82
C LEU A 363 35.19 -11.69 -49.39
N LEU A 364 36.18 -10.92 -49.86
CA LEU A 364 36.24 -9.48 -49.61
C LEU A 364 35.08 -8.73 -50.28
N ASP A 365 34.71 -9.14 -51.49
CA ASP A 365 33.56 -8.57 -52.20
C ASP A 365 32.24 -8.88 -51.48
N LEU A 366 32.07 -10.12 -50.99
CA LEU A 366 30.91 -10.49 -50.17
C LEU A 366 30.86 -9.70 -48.85
N ALA A 367 31.99 -9.56 -48.14
CA ALA A 367 32.03 -8.80 -46.89
C ALA A 367 31.74 -7.30 -47.10
N ARG A 368 32.16 -6.73 -48.23
CA ARG A 368 31.80 -5.36 -48.63
C ARG A 368 30.32 -5.24 -48.94
N ALA A 369 29.72 -6.23 -49.60
CA ALA A 369 28.29 -6.26 -49.87
C ALA A 369 27.45 -6.37 -48.59
N ASP A 370 27.86 -7.20 -47.62
CA ASP A 370 27.17 -7.34 -46.32
C ASP A 370 27.23 -6.07 -45.45
N MET A 371 28.27 -5.25 -45.63
CA MET A 371 28.46 -3.97 -44.93
C MET A 371 27.76 -2.80 -45.64
N ALA A 372 27.25 -3.00 -46.87
CA ALA A 372 26.57 -1.95 -47.60
C ALA A 372 25.21 -1.67 -46.95
N GLU A 373 24.95 -0.41 -46.61
CA GLU A 373 23.65 0.00 -46.08
C GLU A 373 22.57 -0.16 -47.15
N VAL A 374 21.58 -1.00 -46.87
CA VAL A 374 20.36 -1.08 -47.68
C VAL A 374 19.53 0.16 -47.40
N VAL A 375 19.50 1.09 -48.35
CA VAL A 375 18.64 2.26 -48.28
C VAL A 375 17.20 1.83 -48.56
N GLU A 376 16.34 1.85 -47.54
CA GLU A 376 14.91 1.58 -47.71
C GLU A 376 14.31 2.57 -48.74
N GLY A 377 13.64 2.02 -49.76
CA GLY A 377 13.00 2.80 -50.82
C GLY A 377 13.91 3.16 -52.01
N ALA A 378 15.14 2.63 -52.08
CA ALA A 378 15.98 2.78 -53.26
C ALA A 378 15.38 2.06 -54.47
N ALA A 379 15.25 2.77 -55.59
CA ALA A 379 14.86 2.23 -56.89
C ALA A 379 16.02 2.34 -57.88
N THR A 380 16.21 1.33 -58.72
CA THR A 380 17.23 1.33 -59.77
C THR A 380 16.65 0.74 -61.05
N ASP A 381 17.13 1.20 -62.22
CA ASP A 381 16.77 0.61 -63.50
C ASP A 381 17.53 -0.70 -63.69
N LEU A 382 16.77 -1.81 -63.75
CA LEU A 382 17.33 -3.14 -63.95
C LEU A 382 18.11 -3.24 -65.27
N SER A 383 17.68 -2.51 -66.30
CA SER A 383 18.32 -2.51 -67.62
C SER A 383 19.75 -2.00 -67.56
N ASP A 384 19.98 -0.95 -66.77
CA ASP A 384 21.31 -0.37 -66.59
C ASP A 384 22.25 -1.28 -65.79
N VAL A 385 21.72 -1.97 -64.77
CA VAL A 385 22.49 -2.96 -64.02
C VAL A 385 22.87 -4.13 -64.93
N MET A 386 21.92 -4.65 -65.71
CA MET A 386 22.19 -5.77 -66.63
C MET A 386 23.21 -5.41 -67.72
N ARG A 387 23.17 -4.18 -68.26
CA ARG A 387 24.19 -3.71 -69.21
C ARG A 387 25.57 -3.66 -68.58
N ARG A 388 25.71 -3.10 -67.38
CA ARG A 388 27.01 -3.06 -66.67
C ARG A 388 27.57 -4.45 -66.39
N VAL A 389 26.71 -5.40 -66.04
CA VAL A 389 27.11 -6.80 -65.87
C VAL A 389 27.55 -7.38 -67.21
N ALA A 390 26.76 -7.21 -68.28
CA ALA A 390 27.13 -7.69 -69.60
C ALA A 390 28.47 -7.11 -70.09
N ASP A 391 28.69 -5.81 -69.91
CA ASP A 391 29.94 -5.11 -70.24
C ASP A 391 31.14 -5.64 -69.46
N ALA A 392 30.93 -6.08 -68.21
CA ALA A 392 32.00 -6.66 -67.39
C ALA A 392 32.43 -8.06 -67.85
N PHE A 393 31.60 -8.77 -68.61
CA PHE A 393 31.86 -10.13 -69.08
C PHE A 393 32.24 -10.19 -70.58
N THR A 394 32.56 -9.09 -71.25
CA THR A 394 32.84 -9.03 -72.72
C THR A 394 34.17 -9.67 -73.19
N GLY A 395 34.59 -10.79 -72.61
CA GLY A 395 35.66 -11.61 -73.18
C GLY A 395 35.21 -12.34 -74.45
N ALA A 396 36.15 -12.76 -75.30
CA ALA A 396 35.87 -13.44 -76.58
C ALA A 396 35.08 -14.77 -76.44
N ASP A 397 34.96 -15.31 -75.22
CA ASP A 397 34.25 -16.54 -74.91
C ASP A 397 32.86 -16.33 -74.25
N PHE A 398 32.38 -15.09 -74.16
CA PHE A 398 31.09 -14.80 -73.54
C PHE A 398 29.92 -15.04 -74.51
N ASN A 399 29.22 -16.15 -74.32
CA ASN A 399 27.99 -16.48 -75.04
C ASN A 399 26.78 -16.39 -74.10
N VAL A 400 25.83 -15.52 -74.44
CA VAL A 400 24.50 -15.51 -73.80
C VAL A 400 23.71 -16.66 -74.40
N VAL A 401 23.60 -17.76 -73.65
CA VAL A 401 22.77 -18.90 -74.05
C VAL A 401 21.29 -18.50 -73.86
N PRO A 402 20.46 -18.60 -74.91
CA PRO A 402 19.05 -18.18 -74.88
C PRO A 402 18.16 -19.03 -73.97
#